data_AF-I0H2E8-F1
#
_entry.id   AF-I0H2E8-F1
#
_cell.length_a   1.000
_cell.length_b   1.000
_cell.length_c   1.000
_cell.angle_alpha   90.00
_cell.angle_beta   90.00
_cell.angle_gamma   90.00
#
_symmetry.space_group_name_H-M   'P 1'
#
loop_
_entity.id
_entity.type
_entity.pdbx_description
1 polymer ?
#
loop_
_entity_poly.entity_id
_entity_poly.type
_entity_poly.pdbx_seq_one_letter_code
_entity_poly.pdbx_strand_id
1 'polypeptide(L)'
;MPTYTFEELKRSQTFKLKCACGKRFQRTIAETQTVNPFNKNQDGTVKTRTEVWQSVGEKLREAIDRFTPTCPAGHPADDVTIVSQWGSFQ
;
A
#
# COMPACT_ATOMS: atom_id res chain seq x y z
N MET A 1 7.99 21.89 26.91
CA MET A 1 8.34 21.48 25.54
C MET A 1 7.19 20.64 25.01
N PRO A 2 6.59 20.97 23.86
CA PRO A 2 5.59 20.09 23.27
C PRO A 2 6.26 18.76 22.89
N THR A 3 5.76 17.65 23.44
CA THR A 3 6.19 16.31 23.07
C THR A 3 5.51 15.95 21.76
N TYR A 4 6.30 15.77 20.71
CA TYR A 4 5.80 15.34 19.42
C TYR A 4 5.84 13.82 19.33
N THR A 5 4.68 13.21 19.12
CA THR A 5 4.57 11.77 18.84
C THR A 5 4.76 11.55 17.34
N PHE A 6 5.75 10.72 17.00
CA PHE A 6 5.99 10.24 15.65
C PHE A 6 5.51 8.79 15.57
N GLU A 7 4.38 8.56 14.94
CA GLU A 7 3.83 7.21 14.74
C GLU A 7 3.89 6.88 13.25
N GLU A 8 4.61 5.82 12.88
CA GLU A 8 4.58 5.31 11.51
C GLU A 8 3.36 4.42 11.33
N LEU A 9 2.47 4.84 10.44
CA LEU A 9 1.32 4.04 10.03
C LEU A 9 1.67 3.32 8.73
N LYS A 10 1.51 1.99 8.73
CA LYS A 10 1.82 1.13 7.59
C LYS A 10 0.59 0.36 7.17
N ARG A 11 0.28 0.40 5.88
CA ARG A 11 -0.68 -0.54 5.28
C ARG A 11 0.00 -1.31 4.18
N SER A 12 -0.22 -2.61 4.14
CA SER A 12 0.30 -3.44 3.07
C SER A 12 -0.77 -4.35 2.51
N GLN A 13 -0.66 -4.65 1.22
CA GLN A 13 -1.47 -5.61 0.52
C GLN A 13 -0.58 -6.58 -0.23
N THR A 14 -0.81 -7.86 -0.02
CA THR A 14 -0.05 -8.96 -0.60
C THR A 14 -0.92 -9.75 -1.56
N PHE A 15 -0.43 -9.93 -2.78
CA PHE A 15 -1.05 -10.70 -3.85
C PHE A 15 -0.25 -11.97 -4.07
N LYS A 16 -0.91 -13.13 -3.99
CA LYS A 16 -0.38 -14.38 -4.56
C LYS A 16 -0.94 -14.52 -5.96
N LEU A 17 -0.04 -14.68 -6.92
CA LEU A 17 -0.32 -14.63 -8.34
C LEU A 17 0.10 -15.96 -8.97
N LYS A 18 -0.65 -16.40 -9.97
CA LYS A 18 -0.33 -17.55 -10.82
C LYS A 18 -0.33 -17.08 -12.26
N CYS A 19 0.75 -17.34 -12.97
CA CYS A 19 0.86 -17.07 -14.40
C CYS A 19 0.39 -18.28 -15.22
N ALA A 20 -0.09 -18.04 -16.44
CA ALA A 20 -0.38 -19.06 -17.45
C ALA A 20 0.81 -20.00 -17.71
N CYS A 21 2.04 -19.51 -17.59
CA CYS A 21 3.26 -20.32 -17.70
C CYS A 21 3.48 -21.32 -16.54
N GLY A 22 2.56 -21.38 -15.58
CA GLY A 22 2.60 -22.30 -14.44
C GLY A 22 3.34 -21.78 -13.21
N LYS A 23 4.09 -20.67 -13.33
CA LYS A 23 4.81 -20.06 -12.20
C LYS A 23 3.84 -19.41 -11.22
N ARG A 24 4.12 -19.59 -9.92
CA ARG A 24 3.45 -18.91 -8.82
C ARG A 24 4.42 -17.93 -8.19
N PHE A 25 3.96 -16.73 -7.91
CA PHE A 25 4.77 -15.69 -7.29
C PHE A 25 3.93 -14.80 -6.37
N GLN A 26 4.62 -14.02 -5.54
CA GLN A 26 3.99 -13.12 -4.59
C GLN A 26 4.49 -11.70 -4.82
N ARG A 27 3.59 -10.73 -4.70
CA ARG A 27 3.90 -9.30 -4.75
C ARG A 27 3.24 -8.61 -3.58
N THR A 28 3.98 -7.74 -2.91
CA THR A 28 3.48 -6.98 -1.76
C THR A 28 3.65 -5.50 -2.06
N ILE A 29 2.56 -4.76 -1.98
CA ILE A 29 2.53 -3.31 -2.05
C ILE A 29 2.38 -2.82 -0.62
N ALA A 30 3.29 -1.97 -0.17
CA ALA A 30 3.24 -1.42 1.18
C ALA A 30 3.43 0.09 1.10
N GLU A 31 2.52 0.81 1.73
CA GLU A 31 2.56 2.26 1.86
C GLU A 31 2.74 2.61 3.34
N THR A 32 3.65 3.54 3.60
CA THR A 32 3.94 4.05 4.94
C THR A 32 3.77 5.56 4.97
N GLN A 33 3.26 6.07 6.08
CA GLN A 33 3.24 7.50 6.35
C GLN A 33 3.41 7.75 7.84
N THR A 34 4.29 8.70 8.16
CA THR A 34 4.52 9.10 9.55
C THR A 34 3.51 10.18 9.94
N VAL A 35 2.77 9.94 11.02
CA VAL A 35 2.03 10.98 11.74
C VAL A 35 3.08 11.90 12.35
N ASN A 36 3.19 13.12 11.84
CA ASN A 36 4.11 14.11 12.38
C ASN A 36 3.43 15.50 12.45
N PRO A 37 3.92 16.42 13.29
CA PRO A 37 3.36 17.76 13.47
C PRO A 37 3.48 18.66 12.23
N PHE A 38 4.21 18.21 11.20
CA PHE A 38 4.46 18.91 9.97
C PHE A 38 3.55 18.43 8.83
N ASN A 39 2.83 17.31 9.02
CA ASN A 39 1.86 16.76 8.10
C ASN A 39 0.59 17.59 8.25
N LYS A 40 0.49 18.66 7.46
CA LYS A 40 -0.62 19.59 7.54
C LYS A 40 -1.66 19.31 6.46
N ASN A 41 -2.93 19.53 6.79
CA ASN A 41 -4.00 19.67 5.81
C ASN A 41 -3.82 20.99 5.02
N GLN A 42 -4.56 21.17 3.92
CA GLN A 42 -4.54 22.43 3.17
C GLN A 42 -4.90 23.64 4.05
N ASP A 43 -5.70 23.41 5.09
CA ASP A 43 -6.08 24.41 6.09
C ASP A 43 -5.00 24.68 7.16
N GLY A 44 -3.82 24.05 7.05
CA GLY A 44 -2.69 24.26 7.97
C GLY A 44 -2.76 23.50 9.30
N THR A 45 -3.85 22.78 9.56
CA THR A 45 -4.03 21.91 10.75
C THR A 45 -3.20 20.63 10.63
N VAL A 46 -2.66 20.13 11.74
CA VAL A 46 -1.92 18.86 11.77
C VAL A 46 -2.88 17.72 11.51
N LYS A 47 -2.57 16.88 10.52
CA LYS A 47 -3.32 15.66 10.22
C LYS A 47 -3.36 14.77 11.44
N THR A 48 -4.57 14.46 11.88
CA THR A 48 -4.82 13.49 12.93
C THR A 48 -4.42 12.09 12.47
N ARG A 49 -4.17 11.20 13.42
CA ARG A 49 -3.85 9.78 13.16
C ARG A 49 -4.85 9.14 12.19
N THR A 50 -6.13 9.44 12.34
CA THR A 50 -7.21 8.93 11.48
C THR A 50 -7.12 9.43 10.04
N GLU A 51 -6.79 10.71 9.84
CA GLU A 51 -6.60 11.27 8.50
C GLU A 51 -5.35 10.72 7.81
N VAL A 52 -4.25 10.56 8.56
CA VAL A 52 -3.04 9.90 8.03
C VAL A 52 -3.36 8.45 7.65
N TRP A 53 -4.14 7.74 8.47
CA TRP A 53 -4.57 6.38 8.20
C TRP A 53 -5.45 6.25 6.94
N GLN A 54 -6.38 7.19 6.74
CA GLN A 54 -7.19 7.26 5.52
C GLN A 54 -6.32 7.56 4.30
N SER A 55 -5.42 8.53 4.39
CA SER A 55 -4.46 8.89 3.33
C SER A 55 -3.57 7.71 2.92
N VAL A 56 -3.03 6.95 3.89
CA VAL A 56 -2.26 5.73 3.61
C VAL A 56 -3.13 4.67 2.92
N GLY A 57 -4.40 4.57 3.29
CA GLY A 57 -5.37 3.70 2.63
C GLY A 57 -5.63 4.06 1.18
N GLU A 58 -5.86 5.35 0.90
CA GLU A 58 -6.09 5.86 -0.44
C GLU A 58 -4.86 5.68 -1.32
N LYS A 59 -3.67 6.02 -0.81
CA LYS A 59 -2.40 5.76 -1.51
C LYS A 59 -2.20 4.29 -1.82
N LEU A 60 -2.47 3.41 -0.85
CA LEU A 60 -2.38 1.97 -1.07
C LEU A 60 -3.38 1.52 -2.14
N ARG A 61 -4.61 2.04 -2.12
CA ARG A 61 -5.63 1.72 -3.13
C ARG A 61 -5.22 2.18 -4.53
N GLU A 62 -4.70 3.40 -4.65
CA GLU A 62 -4.20 3.94 -5.92
C GLU A 62 -2.97 3.17 -6.42
N ALA A 63 -2.09 2.75 -5.51
CA ALA A 63 -0.95 1.90 -5.83
C ALA A 63 -1.40 0.52 -6.33
N ILE A 64 -2.47 -0.05 -5.75
CA ILE A 64 -3.07 -1.32 -6.19
C ILE A 64 -3.75 -1.16 -7.55
N ASP A 65 -4.47 -0.06 -7.79
CA ASP A 65 -5.15 0.19 -9.07
C ASP A 65 -4.13 0.30 -10.23
N ARG A 66 -3.02 0.98 -9.98
CA ARG A 66 -1.89 1.06 -10.94
C ARG A 66 -1.02 -0.19 -10.98
N PHE A 67 -1.26 -1.18 -10.13
CA PHE A 67 -0.40 -2.35 -10.04
C PHE A 67 -0.72 -3.34 -11.16
N THR A 68 0.15 -3.36 -12.15
CA THR A 68 0.10 -4.32 -13.25
C THR A 68 1.08 -5.47 -12.98
N PRO A 69 0.60 -6.67 -12.59
CA PRO A 69 1.49 -7.76 -12.20
C PRO A 69 2.17 -8.38 -13.43
N THR A 70 3.47 -8.17 -13.58
CA THR A 70 4.27 -8.88 -14.59
C THR A 70 4.89 -10.15 -14.00
N CYS A 71 4.81 -11.23 -14.78
CA CYS A 71 5.43 -12.49 -14.42
C CYS A 71 6.96 -12.33 -14.44
N PRO A 72 7.72 -12.91 -13.48
CA PRO A 72 9.19 -12.90 -13.55
C PRO A 72 9.76 -13.63 -14.78
N ALA A 73 8.94 -14.36 -15.53
CA ALA A 73 9.31 -14.93 -16.84
C ALA A 73 9.13 -13.96 -18.02
N GLY A 74 8.66 -12.73 -17.79
CA GLY A 74 8.42 -11.73 -18.83
C GLY A 74 7.02 -11.72 -19.44
N HIS A 75 6.08 -12.55 -18.94
CA HIS A 75 4.69 -12.52 -19.42
C HIS A 75 3.95 -11.26 -18.92
N PRO A 76 3.08 -10.69 -19.77
CA PRO A 76 2.25 -9.54 -19.44
C PRO A 76 1.16 -9.92 -18.42
N ALA A 77 0.47 -8.91 -17.89
CA ALA A 77 -0.45 -9.09 -16.76
C ALA A 77 -1.75 -9.82 -17.10
N ASP A 78 -2.16 -9.83 -18.36
CA ASP A 78 -3.30 -10.60 -18.88
C ASP A 78 -3.13 -12.11 -18.67
N ASP A 79 -1.89 -12.60 -18.69
CA ASP A 79 -1.55 -13.99 -18.38
C ASP A 79 -1.40 -14.27 -16.88
N VAL A 80 -1.67 -13.30 -16.01
CA VAL A 80 -1.47 -13.43 -14.56
C VAL A 80 -2.80 -13.32 -13.82
N THR A 81 -3.15 -14.39 -13.12
CA THR A 81 -4.34 -14.45 -12.27
C THR A 81 -3.98 -14.27 -10.80
N ILE A 82 -4.74 -13.43 -10.09
CA ILE A 82 -4.66 -13.33 -8.63
C ILE A 82 -5.33 -14.57 -8.02
N VAL A 83 -4.55 -15.37 -7.29
CA VAL A 83 -5.03 -16.57 -6.59
C VAL A 83 -5.59 -16.21 -5.22
N SER A 84 -4.96 -15.23 -4.55
CA SER A 84 -5.42 -14.74 -3.25
C SER A 84 -4.82 -13.38 -2.96
N GLN A 85 -5.56 -12.56 -2.22
CA GLN A 85 -5.10 -11.27 -1.73
C GLN A 85 -5.34 -11.15 -0.22
N TRP A 86 -4.37 -10.59 0.49
CA TRP A 86 -4.45 -10.37 1.93
C TRP A 86 -3.89 -8.98 2.26
N GLY A 87 -4.62 -8.21 3.05
CA GLY A 87 -4.17 -6.94 3.59
C GLY A 87 -3.75 -7.08 5.05
N SER A 88 -2.64 -6.46 5.43
CA SER A 88 -2.29 -6.27 6.84
C SER A 88 -2.49 -4.80 7.19
N PHE A 89 -3.38 -4.56 8.14
CA PHE A 89 -3.66 -3.25 8.72
C PHE A 89 -3.05 -3.26 10.12
N GLN A 90 -1.95 -2.53 10.32
CA GLN A 90 -1.20 -2.52 11.57
C GLN A 90 -1.09 -1.10 12.13
#